data_AF-A0A7V8WJ18-F1
#
_entry.id   AF-A0A7V8WJ18-F1
#
_cell.length_a   1.000
_cell.length_b   1.000
_cell.length_c   1.000
_cell.angle_alpha   90.00
_cell.angle_beta   90.00
_cell.angle_gamma   90.00
#
_symmetry.space_group_name_H-M   'P 1'
#
loop_
_entity.id
_entity.type
_entity.pdbx_description
1 polymer ?
#
loop_
_entity_poly.entity_id
_entity_poly.type
_entity_poly.pdbx_seq_one_letter_code
_entity_poly.pdbx_strand_id
1 'polypeptide(L)'
;MTDSSLPRVPVVAGLGYIERVRQLPASFEATLVAEPDNRYFRHAIAVVVNGAKVGYIAPEISVDVFETVKASTSPITARGRRALPPDHATSGVELLLDLSDVPALSGS
;
A
#
# COMPACT_ATOMS: atom_id res chain seq x y z
N MET A 1 12.47 -3.79 25.05
CA MET A 1 12.74 -3.41 23.65
C MET A 1 11.55 -3.91 22.85
N THR A 2 10.57 -3.05 22.61
CA THR A 2 9.40 -3.39 21.80
C THR A 2 9.89 -3.62 20.38
N ASP A 3 9.75 -4.84 19.90
CA ASP A 3 10.02 -5.23 18.54
C ASP A 3 9.05 -4.46 17.64
N SER A 4 9.54 -3.39 17.02
CA SER A 4 8.77 -2.49 16.15
C SER A 4 8.66 -3.06 14.73
N SER A 5 8.57 -4.38 14.59
CA SER A 5 8.41 -5.06 13.30
C SER A 5 6.93 -5.18 12.95
N LEU A 6 6.26 -4.03 12.76
CA LEU A 6 5.00 -4.07 12.02
C LEU A 6 5.26 -4.62 10.61
N PRO A 7 4.39 -5.50 10.11
CA PRO A 7 4.62 -6.21 8.86
C PRO A 7 4.67 -5.20 7.70
N ARG A 8 5.71 -5.28 6.88
CA ARG A 8 5.76 -4.59 5.58
C ARG A 8 4.55 -5.04 4.77
N VAL A 9 3.70 -4.09 4.40
CA VAL A 9 2.43 -4.37 3.76
C VAL A 9 2.65 -4.57 2.26
N PRO A 10 2.24 -5.72 1.71
CA PRO A 10 2.33 -5.95 0.28
C PRO A 10 1.38 -5.01 -0.47
N VAL A 11 1.89 -4.43 -1.54
CA VAL A 11 1.09 -3.72 -2.54
C VAL A 11 1.00 -4.61 -3.76
N VAL A 12 -0.24 -4.92 -4.13
CA VAL A 12 -0.54 -5.68 -5.33
C VAL A 12 -0.56 -4.70 -6.50
N ALA A 13 0.47 -4.76 -7.33
CA ALA A 13 0.53 -4.02 -8.58
C ALA A 13 0.38 -5.01 -9.74
N GLY A 14 -0.85 -5.23 -10.18
CA GLY A 14 -1.11 -6.03 -11.38
C GLY A 14 -0.49 -5.41 -12.64
N LEU A 15 -0.50 -6.17 -13.75
CA LEU A 15 0.10 -5.77 -15.04
C LEU A 15 -0.29 -4.35 -15.51
N GLY A 16 -1.49 -3.87 -15.17
CA GLY A 16 -1.94 -2.52 -15.52
C GLY A 16 -1.12 -1.37 -14.89
N TYR A 17 -0.27 -1.65 -13.90
CA TYR A 17 0.55 -0.66 -13.22
C TYR A 17 2.05 -0.86 -13.45
N ILE A 18 2.47 -1.93 -14.14
CA ILE A 18 3.88 -2.37 -14.19
C ILE A 18 4.83 -1.31 -14.78
N GLU A 19 4.39 -0.57 -15.80
CA GLU A 19 5.20 0.49 -16.41
C GLU A 19 5.45 1.64 -15.43
N ARG A 20 4.47 1.97 -14.58
CA ARG A 20 4.64 3.01 -13.55
C ARG A 20 5.54 2.51 -12.41
N VAL A 21 5.35 1.27 -11.98
CA VAL A 21 6.19 0.61 -10.97
C VAL A 21 7.66 0.62 -11.38
N ARG A 22 7.97 0.29 -12.65
CA ARG A 22 9.34 0.26 -13.18
C ARG A 22 10.03 1.62 -13.14
N GLN A 23 9.27 2.70 -13.26
CA GLN A 23 9.76 4.08 -13.22
C GLN A 23 9.98 4.61 -11.80
N LEU A 24 9.50 3.90 -10.77
CA LEU A 24 9.68 4.35 -9.40
C LEU A 24 11.15 4.24 -8.96
N PRO A 25 11.63 5.20 -8.15
CA PRO A 25 12.90 5.07 -7.46
C PRO A 25 12.89 3.86 -6.53
N ALA A 26 14.07 3.42 -6.08
CA ALA A 26 14.20 2.26 -5.19
C ALA A 26 13.40 2.42 -3.88
N SER A 27 13.28 3.66 -3.39
CA SER A 27 12.47 4.09 -2.26
C SER A 27 11.63 5.31 -2.66
N PHE A 28 10.38 5.38 -2.20
CA PHE A 28 9.45 6.46 -2.52
C PHE A 28 8.52 6.73 -1.34
N GLU A 29 7.79 7.85 -1.40
CA GLU A 29 6.64 8.11 -0.55
C GLU A 29 5.37 7.86 -1.36
N ALA A 30 4.40 7.18 -0.77
CA ALA A 30 3.10 6.92 -1.37
C ALA A 30 1.99 7.52 -0.52
N THR A 31 0.93 7.97 -1.17
CA THR A 31 -0.33 8.37 -0.54
C THR A 31 -1.35 7.24 -0.68
N LEU A 32 -2.07 6.95 0.40
CA LEU A 32 -3.17 5.99 0.42
C LEU A 32 -4.50 6.69 0.14
N VAL A 33 -5.28 6.14 -0.79
CA VAL A 33 -6.57 6.70 -1.20
C VAL A 33 -7.64 5.62 -1.19
N ALA A 34 -8.66 5.78 -0.34
CA ALA A 34 -9.80 4.87 -0.32
C ALA A 34 -10.66 5.04 -1.58
N GLU A 35 -11.05 3.92 -2.19
CA GLU A 35 -11.94 3.88 -3.36
C GLU A 35 -13.21 3.07 -3.04
N PRO A 36 -14.19 3.65 -2.31
CA PRO A 36 -15.40 2.94 -1.87
C PRO A 36 -16.26 2.44 -3.04
N ASP A 37 -16.18 3.12 -4.18
CA ASP A 37 -16.95 2.79 -5.39
C ASP A 37 -16.22 1.82 -6.34
N ASN A 38 -15.13 1.22 -5.88
CA ASN A 38 -14.39 0.25 -6.69
C ASN A 38 -15.25 -0.99 -6.97
N ARG A 39 -15.58 -1.21 -8.25
CA ARG A 39 -16.48 -2.27 -8.72
C ARG A 39 -16.03 -3.71 -8.40
N TYR A 40 -14.77 -3.91 -8.02
CA TYR A 40 -14.21 -5.24 -7.75
C TYR A 40 -14.06 -5.51 -6.25
N PHE A 41 -13.72 -4.48 -5.46
CA PHE A 41 -13.45 -4.65 -4.04
C PHE A 41 -13.80 -3.36 -3.27
N ARG A 42 -14.85 -3.43 -2.45
CA ARG A 42 -15.41 -2.26 -1.74
C ARG A 42 -14.47 -1.60 -0.73
N HIS A 43 -13.45 -2.32 -0.25
CA HIS A 43 -12.44 -1.78 0.67
C HIS A 43 -11.13 -1.48 -0.07
N ALA A 44 -11.17 -1.22 -1.38
CA ALA A 44 -9.96 -0.95 -2.15
C ALA A 44 -9.28 0.34 -1.67
N ILE A 45 -7.98 0.24 -1.40
CA ILE A 45 -7.11 1.38 -1.09
C ILE A 45 -6.07 1.48 -2.20
N ALA A 46 -6.20 2.51 -3.03
CA ALA A 46 -5.23 2.81 -4.06
C ALA A 46 -3.94 3.36 -3.45
N VAL A 47 -2.82 2.92 -4.01
CA VAL A 47 -1.49 3.45 -3.70
C VAL A 47 -1.12 4.43 -4.80
N VAL A 48 -0.88 5.69 -4.43
CA VAL A 48 -0.61 6.79 -5.36
C VAL A 48 0.78 7.35 -5.09
N VAL A 49 1.61 7.47 -6.13
CA VAL A 49 2.95 8.07 -6.07
C VAL A 49 3.04 9.15 -7.14
N ASN A 50 3.47 10.36 -6.77
CA ASN A 50 3.55 11.51 -7.68
C ASN A 50 2.25 11.75 -8.48
N GLY A 51 1.09 11.56 -7.84
CA GLY A 51 -0.23 11.72 -8.47
C GLY A 51 -0.68 10.56 -9.36
N ALA A 52 0.12 9.51 -9.52
CA ALA A 52 -0.22 8.34 -10.34
C ALA A 52 -0.49 7.10 -9.48
N LYS A 53 -1.56 6.36 -9.80
CA LYS A 53 -1.86 5.08 -9.15
C LYS A 53 -0.86 4.01 -9.59
N VAL A 54 -0.25 3.33 -8.62
CA VAL A 54 0.78 2.30 -8.83
C VAL A 54 0.36 0.91 -8.33
N GLY A 55 -0.81 0.78 -7.71
CA GLY A 55 -1.36 -0.48 -7.26
C GLY A 55 -2.44 -0.29 -6.20
N TYR A 56 -2.75 -1.37 -5.49
CA TYR A 56 -3.64 -1.37 -4.33
C TYR A 56 -2.98 -2.05 -3.13
N ILE A 57 -3.35 -1.63 -1.92
CA ILE A 57 -3.07 -2.41 -0.71
C ILE A 57 -3.68 -3.80 -0.87
N ALA A 58 -2.95 -4.84 -0.46
CA ALA A 58 -3.46 -6.21 -0.53
C ALA A 58 -4.77 -6.35 0.26
N PRO A 59 -5.78 -7.08 -0.26
CA PRO A 59 -7.11 -7.14 0.34
C PRO A 59 -7.12 -7.53 1.82
N GLU A 60 -6.26 -8.45 2.22
CA GLU A 60 -6.14 -8.96 3.59
C GLU A 60 -5.71 -7.89 4.61
N ILE A 61 -5.02 -6.83 4.19
CA ILE A 61 -4.67 -5.69 5.05
C ILE A 61 -5.68 -4.55 4.85
N SER A 62 -6.17 -4.38 3.63
CA SER A 62 -7.03 -3.26 3.25
C SER A 62 -8.32 -3.22 4.07
N VAL A 63 -8.90 -4.37 4.43
CA VAL A 63 -10.12 -4.45 5.25
C VAL A 63 -9.93 -3.77 6.61
N ASP A 64 -8.75 -3.91 7.23
CA ASP A 64 -8.50 -3.43 8.59
C ASP A 64 -8.27 -1.92 8.66
N VAL A 65 -7.73 -1.34 7.59
CA VAL A 65 -7.32 0.09 7.57
C VAL A 65 -8.21 0.98 6.70
N PHE A 66 -9.18 0.42 5.96
CA PHE A 66 -9.98 1.16 4.99
C PHE A 66 -10.78 2.31 5.59
N GLU A 67 -11.53 2.09 6.67
CA GLU A 67 -12.35 3.15 7.26
C GLU A 67 -11.48 4.29 7.83
N THR A 68 -10.29 3.98 8.35
CA THR A 68 -9.31 5.00 8.73
C THR A 68 -8.89 5.84 7.54
N VAL A 69 -8.45 5.19 6.44
CA VAL A 69 -8.00 5.91 5.24
C VAL A 69 -9.11 6.76 4.64
N LYS A 70 -10.34 6.24 4.63
CA LYS A 70 -11.53 6.92 4.12
C LYS A 70 -11.96 8.11 4.98
N ALA A 71 -11.88 7.99 6.31
CA ALA A 71 -12.29 9.06 7.23
C ALA A 71 -11.23 10.16 7.39
N SER A 72 -9.99 9.92 6.96
CA SER A 72 -8.89 10.87 7.12
C SER A 72 -9.13 12.16 6.33
N THR A 73 -8.99 13.30 7.02
CA THR A 73 -9.05 14.64 6.42
C THR A 73 -7.69 15.13 5.95
N SER A 74 -6.61 14.42 6.31
CA SER A 74 -5.24 14.69 5.86
C SER A 74 -4.72 13.50 5.04
N PRO A 75 -3.84 13.73 4.04
CA PRO A 75 -3.24 12.63 3.28
C PRO A 75 -2.51 11.66 4.20
N ILE A 76 -2.85 10.38 4.12
CA ILE A 76 -2.11 9.31 4.78
C ILE A 76 -0.98 8.90 3.86
N THR A 77 0.25 9.08 4.32
CA THR A 77 1.46 8.75 3.57
C THR A 77 2.19 7.56 4.19
N ALA A 78 2.82 6.75 3.34
CA ALA A 78 3.62 5.61 3.74
C ALA A 78 4.92 5.56 2.93
N ARG A 79 6.01 5.14 3.58
CA ARG A 79 7.28 4.89 2.88
C ARG A 79 7.16 3.59 2.09
N GLY A 80 7.56 3.62 0.83
CA GLY A 80 7.55 2.49 -0.06
C GLY A 80 8.92 2.13 -0.62
N ARG A 81 9.06 0.87 -1.02
CA ARG A 81 10.19 0.38 -1.80
C ARG A 81 9.75 -0.62 -2.86
N ARG A 82 10.57 -0.80 -3.89
CA ARG A 82 10.39 -1.92 -4.83
C ARG A 82 10.63 -3.26 -4.14
N ALA A 83 9.86 -4.27 -4.53
CA ALA A 83 10.06 -5.66 -4.12
C ALA A 83 11.42 -6.17 -4.63
N LEU A 84 12.15 -6.87 -3.78
CA LEU A 84 13.40 -7.55 -4.11
C LEU A 84 13.09 -8.97 -4.61
N PRO A 85 14.01 -9.66 -5.32
CA PRO A 85 13.82 -11.03 -5.77
C PRO A 85 13.20 -12.02 -4.75
N PRO A 86 13.56 -12.02 -3.45
CA PRO A 86 12.90 -12.88 -2.46
C PRO A 86 11.44 -12.50 -2.16
N ASP A 87 11.04 -11.25 -2.37
CA ASP A 87 9.66 -10.78 -2.15
C ASP A 87 8.71 -11.29 -3.27
N HIS A 88 9.26 -11.61 -4.45
CA HIS A 88 8.52 -12.04 -5.66
C HIS A 88 8.15 -13.53 -5.70
N ALA A 89 8.73 -14.34 -4.82
CA ALA A 89 8.76 -15.80 -4.98
C ALA A 89 7.37 -16.47 -5.00
N THR A 90 6.30 -15.80 -4.55
CA THR A 90 4.98 -16.43 -4.39
C THR A 90 3.74 -15.54 -4.62
N SER A 91 3.86 -14.24 -4.88
CA SER A 91 2.76 -13.31 -4.52
C SER A 91 2.35 -12.24 -5.55
N GLY A 92 3.11 -12.02 -6.65
CA GLY A 92 2.82 -10.91 -7.58
C GLY A 92 2.94 -9.51 -6.95
N VAL A 93 3.69 -9.42 -5.84
CA VAL A 93 3.95 -8.18 -5.11
C VAL A 93 5.12 -7.46 -5.75
N GLU A 94 4.86 -6.27 -6.25
CA GLU A 94 5.89 -5.44 -6.90
C GLU A 94 6.45 -4.36 -5.97
N LEU A 95 5.68 -3.96 -4.96
CA LEU A 95 5.98 -2.87 -4.04
C LEU A 95 5.65 -3.29 -2.60
N LEU A 96 6.41 -2.74 -1.65
CA LEU A 96 6.17 -2.92 -0.22
C LEU A 96 6.04 -1.55 0.42
N LEU A 97 5.03 -1.38 1.28
CA LEU A 97 4.84 -0.18 2.08
C LEU A 97 5.08 -0.46 3.55
N ASP A 98 5.70 0.51 4.22
CA ASP A 98 5.78 0.60 5.66
C ASP A 98 4.59 1.43 6.16
N LEU A 99 3.62 0.75 6.77
CA LEU A 99 2.42 1.39 7.33
C LEU A 99 2.57 1.69 8.82
N SER A 100 3.77 1.60 9.40
CA SER A 100 3.99 1.82 10.84
C SER A 100 3.52 3.20 11.31
N ASP A 101 3.56 4.19 10.42
CA ASP A 101 3.12 5.57 10.68
C ASP A 101 1.65 5.81 10.29
N VAL A 102 0.92 4.79 9.80
CA VAL A 102 -0.51 4.90 9.47
C VAL A 102 -1.36 4.72 10.73
N PRO A 103 -2.19 5.71 11.10
CA PRO A 103 -2.97 5.69 12.33
C PRO A 103 -4.15 4.69 12.28
N ALA A 104 -3.85 3.39 12.36
CA ALA A 104 -4.84 2.31 12.47
C ALA A 104 -4.25 0.99 12.98
N LEU A 105 -2.94 0.76 12.80
CA LEU A 105 -2.27 -0.50 13.17
C LEU A 105 -1.84 -0.56 14.65
N SER A 106 -2.04 0.53 15.40
CA SER A 106 -1.74 0.64 16.82
C SER A 106 -2.92 0.19 17.68
N GLY A 107 -3.30 -1.09 17.62
CA GLY A 107 -4.37 -1.60 18.47
C GLY A 107 -4.94 -2.95 18.04
N SER A 108 -4.27 -4.03 18.41
CA SER A 108 -4.89 -5.32 18.70
C SER A 108 -4.45 -5.76 20.08
#